data_AF-A0A8J6KKR0-F1
#
_entry.id   AF-A0A8J6KKR0-F1
#
_cell.length_a   1.000
_cell.length_b   1.000
_cell.length_c   1.000
_cell.angle_alpha   90.00
_cell.angle_beta   90.00
_cell.angle_gamma   90.00
#
_symmetry.space_group_name_H-M   'P 1'
#
loop_
_entity.id
_entity.type
_entity.pdbx_description
1 polymer ?
#
loop_
_entity_poly.entity_id
_entity_poly.type
_entity_poly.pdbx_seq_one_letter_code
_entity_poly.pdbx_strand_id
1 'polypeptide(L)'
;MSDYLWFEGMPFPGLGYTKELLEEICDKFVVRDEDTVILTYPKSVAYGSWFKHTCAWMSMRKMDNFMVLSYEDMKKDTRKIIEKICDFLGKKLEPDELDMVLKYSSFQAMKENKMSNFSLITEDEVTNRLVLLRNSEEIF
;
A
#
# COMPACT_ATOMS: atom_id res chain seq x y z
N MET A 1 22.31 1.68 -7.71
CA MET A 1 22.87 1.03 -6.49
C MET A 1 21.80 0.06 -6.02
N SER A 2 22.14 -1.22 -5.82
CA SER A 2 21.17 -2.34 -5.81
C SER A 2 20.08 -2.19 -4.75
N ASP A 3 18.84 -2.49 -5.12
CA ASP A 3 17.62 -2.47 -4.29
C ASP A 3 17.61 -3.55 -3.18
N TYR A 4 18.77 -4.11 -2.84
CA TYR A 4 18.93 -5.26 -1.95
C TYR A 4 20.03 -5.01 -0.92
N LEU A 5 19.73 -5.33 0.34
CA LEU A 5 20.68 -5.47 1.43
C LEU A 5 21.19 -6.91 1.42
N TRP A 6 22.50 -7.12 1.27
CA TRP A 6 23.09 -8.45 1.36
C TRP A 6 23.53 -8.74 2.79
N PHE A 7 23.04 -9.83 3.37
CA PHE A 7 23.38 -10.29 4.71
C PHE A 7 23.69 -11.79 4.66
N GLU A 8 24.90 -12.18 5.08
CA GLU A 8 25.40 -13.56 5.04
C GLU A 8 25.21 -14.28 3.68
N GLY A 9 25.38 -13.54 2.58
CA GLY A 9 25.20 -14.07 1.22
C GLY A 9 23.73 -14.19 0.77
N MET A 10 22.76 -13.78 1.58
CA MET A 10 21.34 -13.72 1.24
C MET A 10 20.93 -12.29 0.87
N PRO A 11 20.20 -12.10 -0.24
CA PRO A 11 19.66 -10.79 -0.61
C PRO A 11 18.31 -10.54 0.08
N PHE A 12 18.28 -9.53 0.95
CA PHE A 12 17.05 -8.98 1.54
C PHE A 12 16.58 -7.79 0.72
N PRO A 13 15.27 -7.56 0.56
CA PRO A 13 14.77 -6.31 0.03
C PRO A 13 15.40 -5.15 0.80
N GLY A 14 15.92 -4.13 0.11
CA GLY A 14 16.50 -2.92 0.74
C GLY A 14 15.45 -2.05 1.44
N LEU A 15 14.28 -2.61 1.72
CA LEU A 15 13.12 -1.98 2.32
C LEU A 15 12.63 -2.86 3.47
N GLY A 16 12.66 -2.33 4.69
CA GLY A 16 12.16 -3.00 5.90
C GLY A 16 13.19 -3.83 6.65
N TYR A 17 14.43 -3.94 6.15
CA TYR A 17 15.51 -4.69 6.77
C TYR A 17 16.76 -3.81 6.89
N THR A 18 17.28 -3.66 8.12
CA THR A 18 18.61 -3.10 8.39
C THR A 18 19.55 -4.23 8.81
N LYS A 19 20.87 -4.01 8.70
CA LYS A 19 21.85 -5.03 9.09
C LYS A 19 21.74 -5.34 10.58
N GLU A 20 21.54 -4.31 11.39
CA GLU A 20 21.38 -4.36 12.84
C GLU A 20 20.14 -5.16 13.24
N LEU A 21 19.02 -4.97 12.53
CA LEU A 21 17.81 -5.75 12.75
C LEU A 21 18.02 -7.24 12.41
N LEU A 22 18.74 -7.52 11.32
CA LEU A 22 19.04 -8.90 10.93
C LEU A 22 19.98 -9.58 11.94
N GLU A 23 21.01 -8.87 12.42
CA GLU A 23 21.90 -9.33 13.49
C GLU A 23 21.12 -9.57 14.79
N GLU A 24 20.24 -8.64 15.18
CA GLU A 24 19.39 -8.79 16.36
C GLU A 24 18.45 -10.01 16.25
N ILE A 25 17.83 -10.20 15.08
CA ILE A 25 16.99 -11.37 14.83
C ILE A 25 17.84 -12.64 14.91
N CYS A 26 19.01 -12.70 14.28
CA CYS A 26 19.90 -13.87 14.36
C CYS A 26 20.34 -14.18 15.79
N ASP A 27 20.63 -13.17 16.59
CA ASP A 27 21.07 -13.35 17.97
C ASP A 27 19.93 -13.75 18.92
N LYS A 28 18.71 -13.23 18.68
CA LYS A 28 17.55 -13.48 19.57
C LYS A 28 16.69 -14.65 19.13
N PHE A 29 16.70 -14.99 17.84
CA PHE A 29 15.85 -16.02 17.27
C PHE A 29 16.51 -17.39 17.42
N VAL A 30 16.17 -18.09 18.50
CA VAL A 30 16.58 -19.48 18.72
C VAL A 30 15.59 -20.40 18.03
N VAL A 31 16.02 -21.04 16.94
CA VAL A 31 15.24 -22.08 16.25
C VAL A 31 15.11 -23.30 17.15
N ARG A 32 13.87 -23.73 17.38
CA ARG A 32 13.52 -24.92 18.15
C ARG A 32 13.09 -26.06 17.23
N ASP A 33 13.11 -27.28 17.74
CA ASP A 33 12.78 -28.48 16.95
C ASP A 33 11.31 -28.50 16.48
N GLU A 34 10.44 -27.75 17.14
CA GLU A 34 9.03 -27.55 16.80
C GLU A 34 8.78 -26.39 15.81
N ASP A 35 9.78 -25.59 15.49
CA ASP A 35 9.60 -24.43 14.63
C ASP A 35 9.44 -24.82 13.17
N THR A 36 8.42 -24.26 12.51
CA THR A 36 8.21 -24.43 11.07
C THR A 36 8.86 -23.28 10.31
N VAL A 37 10.01 -23.53 9.70
CA VAL A 37 10.68 -22.54 8.82
C VAL A 37 10.10 -22.65 7.40
N ILE A 38 9.47 -21.59 6.92
CA ILE A 38 8.96 -21.51 5.55
C ILE A 38 10.02 -20.83 4.67
N LEU A 39 10.82 -21.62 3.96
CA LEU A 39 11.76 -21.14 2.95
C LEU A 39 11.00 -20.86 1.63
N THR A 40 10.71 -19.60 1.33
CA THR A 40 10.05 -19.23 0.06
C THR A 40 11.03 -18.59 -0.92
N TYR A 41 11.25 -19.24 -2.06
CA TYR A 41 11.85 -18.68 -3.28
C TYR A 41 11.05 -17.42 -3.73
N PRO A 42 11.59 -16.47 -4.53
CA PRO A 42 11.23 -15.04 -4.56
C PRO A 42 9.86 -14.68 -5.17
N LYS A 43 8.88 -15.59 -5.14
CA LYS A 43 7.50 -15.38 -5.58
C LYS A 43 6.52 -15.08 -4.43
N SER A 44 6.97 -15.10 -3.17
CA SER A 44 6.15 -14.62 -2.06
C SER A 44 6.47 -13.15 -1.80
N VAL A 45 5.80 -12.27 -2.55
CA VAL A 45 5.76 -10.83 -2.22
C VAL A 45 4.93 -10.63 -0.94
N ALA A 46 5.09 -9.49 -0.27
CA ALA A 46 4.26 -9.13 0.87
C ALA A 46 2.77 -9.40 0.56
N TYR A 47 2.05 -10.00 1.52
CA TYR A 47 0.63 -10.38 1.40
C TYR A 47 0.29 -11.51 0.40
N GLY A 48 1.28 -12.17 -0.22
CA GLY A 48 1.10 -13.40 -1.00
C GLY A 48 0.59 -13.18 -2.43
N SER A 49 -0.21 -14.13 -2.95
CA SER A 49 -0.66 -14.12 -4.35
C SER A 49 -1.76 -13.09 -4.60
N TRP A 50 -1.51 -12.12 -5.48
CA TRP A 50 -2.50 -11.14 -5.94
C TRP A 50 -3.80 -11.79 -6.44
N PHE A 51 -3.71 -12.85 -7.26
CA PHE A 51 -4.89 -13.54 -7.78
C PHE A 51 -5.74 -14.15 -6.67
N LYS A 52 -5.11 -14.82 -5.71
CA LYS A 52 -5.84 -15.40 -4.56
C LYS A 52 -6.50 -14.31 -3.72
N HIS A 53 -5.79 -13.22 -3.44
CA HIS A 53 -6.31 -12.08 -2.70
C HIS A 53 -7.54 -11.47 -3.40
N THR A 54 -7.40 -11.10 -4.68
CA THR A 54 -8.48 -10.46 -5.45
C THR A 54 -9.68 -11.39 -5.63
N CYS A 55 -9.49 -12.67 -5.95
CA CYS A 55 -10.59 -13.62 -6.11
C CYS A 55 -11.38 -13.82 -4.80
N ALA A 56 -10.69 -13.88 -3.66
CA ALA A 56 -11.34 -14.02 -2.35
C ALA A 56 -12.25 -12.81 -2.06
N TRP A 57 -11.75 -11.58 -2.20
CA TRP A 57 -12.55 -10.37 -1.99
C TRP A 57 -13.69 -10.22 -3.02
N MET A 58 -13.44 -10.55 -4.29
CA MET A 58 -14.46 -10.51 -5.36
C MET A 58 -15.61 -11.49 -5.14
N SER A 59 -15.42 -12.54 -4.33
CA SER A 59 -16.51 -13.44 -3.94
C SER A 59 -17.59 -12.74 -3.11
N MET A 60 -17.24 -11.65 -2.40
CA MET A 60 -18.13 -10.87 -1.55
C MET A 60 -18.85 -9.73 -2.27
N ARG A 61 -18.62 -9.52 -3.58
CA ARG A 61 -19.16 -8.40 -4.38
C ARG A 61 -20.69 -8.24 -4.42
N LYS A 62 -21.43 -9.24 -3.94
CA LYS A 62 -22.90 -9.21 -3.86
C LYS A 62 -23.42 -8.81 -2.48
N MET A 63 -22.54 -8.57 -1.51
CA MET A 63 -22.94 -8.13 -0.18
C MET A 63 -23.20 -6.63 -0.20
N ASP A 64 -24.31 -6.20 0.42
CA ASP A 64 -24.74 -4.80 0.39
C ASP A 64 -23.77 -3.86 1.14
N ASN A 65 -22.95 -4.40 2.03
CA ASN A 65 -21.91 -3.69 2.77
C ASN A 65 -20.51 -3.83 2.15
N PHE A 66 -20.41 -4.25 0.88
CA PHE A 66 -19.14 -4.42 0.20
C PHE A 66 -19.15 -3.76 -1.18
N MET A 67 -18.28 -2.76 -1.36
CA MET A 67 -18.13 -2.03 -2.61
C MET A 67 -16.80 -2.36 -3.28
N VAL A 68 -16.88 -2.75 -4.55
CA VAL A 68 -15.70 -2.94 -5.41
C VAL A 68 -15.49 -1.70 -6.27
N LEU A 69 -14.26 -1.19 -6.26
CA LEU A 69 -13.77 -0.11 -7.12
C LEU A 69 -12.50 -0.58 -7.82
N SER A 70 -12.32 -0.16 -9.07
CA SER A 70 -11.06 -0.32 -9.80
C SER A 70 -10.31 1.02 -9.82
N TYR A 71 -8.99 0.93 -9.91
CA TYR A 71 -8.15 2.12 -10.03
C TYR A 71 -8.40 2.85 -11.35
N GLU A 72 -8.64 2.10 -12.42
CA GLU A 72 -8.91 2.60 -13.76
C GLU A 72 -10.21 3.38 -13.82
N ASP A 73 -11.26 2.91 -13.14
CA ASP A 73 -12.54 3.63 -13.06
C ASP A 73 -12.38 4.94 -12.26
N MET A 74 -11.60 4.92 -11.16
CA MET A 74 -11.26 6.12 -10.41
C MET A 74 -10.49 7.12 -11.26
N LYS A 75 -9.53 6.67 -12.08
CA LYS A 75 -8.79 7.54 -12.99
C LYS A 75 -9.66 8.09 -14.12
N LYS A 76 -10.60 7.29 -14.62
CA LYS A 76 -11.46 7.66 -15.75
C LYS A 76 -12.51 8.71 -15.40
N ASP A 77 -13.15 8.57 -14.24
CA ASP A 77 -14.20 9.49 -13.80
C ASP A 77 -14.28 9.54 -12.26
N THR A 78 -13.37 10.33 -11.66
CA THR A 78 -13.27 10.47 -10.20
C THR A 78 -14.57 10.98 -9.57
N ARG A 79 -15.25 11.94 -10.23
CA ARG A 79 -16.48 12.55 -9.69
C ARG A 79 -17.56 11.49 -9.53
N LYS A 80 -17.80 10.69 -10.57
CA LYS A 80 -18.78 9.62 -10.53
C LYS A 80 -18.45 8.56 -9.48
N ILE A 81 -17.17 8.24 -9.29
CA ILE A 81 -16.77 7.28 -8.25
C ILE A 81 -16.97 7.86 -6.84
N ILE A 82 -16.69 9.14 -6.62
CA ILE A 82 -16.97 9.80 -5.33
C ILE A 82 -18.48 9.80 -5.05
N GLU A 83 -19.31 10.15 -6.03
CA GLU A 83 -20.77 10.09 -5.92
C GLU A 83 -21.23 8.66 -5.57
N LYS A 84 -20.71 7.64 -6.26
CA LYS A 84 -20.96 6.23 -5.95
C LYS A 84 -20.54 5.85 -4.53
N ILE A 85 -19.40 6.35 -4.05
CA ILE A 85 -18.94 6.13 -2.67
C ILE A 85 -19.89 6.80 -1.67
N CYS A 86 -20.35 8.01 -1.96
CA CYS A 86 -21.29 8.75 -1.11
C CYS A 86 -22.63 8.00 -1.00
N ASP A 87 -23.17 7.55 -2.13
CA ASP A 87 -24.39 6.74 -2.18
C ASP A 87 -24.25 5.45 -1.36
N PHE A 88 -23.12 4.74 -1.52
CA PHE A 88 -22.83 3.52 -0.76
C PHE A 88 -22.73 3.77 0.75
N LEU A 89 -22.16 4.90 1.16
CA LEU A 89 -22.06 5.30 2.57
C LEU A 89 -23.35 5.97 3.12
N GLY A 90 -24.37 6.18 2.28
CA GLY A 90 -25.58 6.90 2.63
C GLY A 90 -25.34 8.37 2.99
N LYS A 91 -24.32 9.00 2.38
CA LYS A 91 -23.97 10.41 2.57
C LYS A 91 -24.40 11.21 1.35
N LYS A 92 -24.95 12.40 1.58
CA LYS A 92 -25.19 13.40 0.54
C LYS A 92 -24.18 14.52 0.71
N LEU A 93 -23.55 14.94 -0.38
CA LEU A 93 -22.65 16.06 -0.42
C LEU A 93 -23.31 17.19 -1.22
N GLU A 94 -23.19 18.41 -0.72
CA GLU A 94 -23.53 19.60 -1.50
C GLU A 94 -22.51 19.79 -2.64
N PRO A 95 -22.86 20.50 -3.73
CA PRO A 95 -21.97 20.69 -4.87
C PRO A 95 -20.58 21.23 -4.48
N ASP A 96 -20.53 22.20 -3.57
CA ASP A 96 -19.28 22.79 -3.08
C ASP A 96 -18.43 21.79 -2.28
N GLU A 97 -19.07 20.90 -1.52
CA GLU A 97 -18.39 19.83 -0.77
C GLU A 97 -17.80 18.78 -1.71
N LEU A 98 -18.53 18.40 -2.76
CA LEU A 98 -18.05 17.48 -3.78
C LEU A 98 -16.83 18.05 -4.51
N ASP A 99 -16.85 19.34 -4.84
CA ASP A 99 -15.72 20.02 -5.47
C ASP A 99 -14.50 20.09 -4.55
N MET A 100 -14.71 20.28 -3.23
CA MET A 100 -13.63 20.18 -2.24
C MET A 100 -13.04 18.76 -2.19
N VAL A 101 -13.87 17.71 -2.14
CA VAL A 101 -13.38 16.32 -2.13
C VAL A 101 -12.57 16.04 -3.39
N LEU A 102 -13.03 16.47 -4.57
CA LEU A 102 -12.30 16.32 -5.83
C LEU A 102 -10.94 17.02 -5.79
N LYS A 103 -10.91 18.25 -5.31
CA LYS A 103 -9.67 19.03 -5.19
C LYS A 103 -8.67 18.37 -4.24
N TYR A 104 -9.10 17.95 -3.05
CA TYR A 104 -8.20 17.40 -2.03
C TYR A 104 -7.83 15.93 -2.27
N SER A 105 -8.67 15.19 -3.00
CA SER A 105 -8.33 13.84 -3.46
C SER A 105 -7.35 13.88 -4.63
N SER A 106 -6.98 15.06 -5.13
CA SER A 106 -6.03 15.18 -6.22
C SER A 106 -4.62 14.70 -5.87
N PHE A 107 -3.85 14.29 -6.86
CA PHE A 107 -2.55 13.66 -6.73
C PHE A 107 -1.59 14.71 -6.28
N GLN A 108 -1.66 15.89 -6.89
CA GLN A 108 -0.90 17.04 -6.45
C GLN A 108 -1.24 17.40 -5.00
N ALA A 109 -2.52 17.53 -4.65
CA ALA A 109 -2.91 17.86 -3.28
C ALA A 109 -2.47 16.77 -2.28
N MET A 110 -2.65 15.49 -2.59
CA MET A 110 -2.23 14.36 -1.75
C MET A 110 -0.71 14.25 -1.64
N LYS A 111 0.03 14.56 -2.71
CA LYS A 111 1.50 14.53 -2.74
C LYS A 111 2.11 15.66 -1.92
N GLU A 112 1.48 16.83 -1.91
CA GLU A 112 1.90 17.98 -1.11
C GLU A 112 1.46 17.88 0.35
N ASN A 113 0.38 17.15 0.63
CA ASN A 113 -0.13 16.98 1.98
C ASN A 113 0.74 16.02 2.81
N LYS A 114 1.46 16.58 3.79
CA LYS A 114 2.34 15.84 4.73
C LYS A 114 1.64 14.70 5.47
N MET A 115 0.33 14.82 5.73
CA MET A 115 -0.47 13.78 6.39
C MET A 115 -0.80 12.59 5.48
N SER A 116 -0.68 12.76 4.16
CA SER A 116 -1.10 11.77 3.15
C SER A 116 0.07 11.24 2.33
N ASN A 117 1.17 11.98 2.22
CA ASN A 117 2.36 11.61 1.45
C ASN A 117 3.41 10.83 2.27
N PHE A 118 3.11 10.51 3.53
CA PHE A 118 3.96 9.75 4.45
C PHE A 118 5.28 10.45 4.84
N SER A 119 5.44 11.75 4.58
CA SER A 119 6.65 12.51 4.98
C SER A 119 6.81 12.68 6.49
N LEU A 120 5.78 12.37 7.28
CA LEU A 120 5.80 12.46 8.74
C LEU A 120 6.30 11.18 9.42
N ILE A 121 6.43 10.07 8.67
CA ILE A 121 7.12 8.90 9.20
C ILE A 121 8.58 9.28 9.37
N THR A 122 9.08 9.19 10.59
CA THR A 122 10.47 9.51 10.94
C THR A 122 11.41 8.72 10.05
N GLU A 123 12.38 9.41 9.45
CA GLU A 123 13.47 8.83 8.66
C GLU A 123 14.22 7.80 9.50
N ASP A 124 13.83 6.53 9.38
CA ASP A 124 14.71 5.40 9.62
C ASP A 124 15.33 4.98 8.28
N GLU A 125 16.39 4.17 8.32
CA GLU A 125 17.10 3.75 7.10
C GLU A 125 16.18 3.04 6.08
N VAL A 126 15.02 2.54 6.52
CA VAL A 126 13.98 1.90 5.71
C VAL A 126 13.20 2.91 4.87
N THR A 127 12.92 4.11 5.38
CA THR A 127 12.06 5.12 4.72
C THR A 127 12.82 6.09 3.84
N ASN A 128 14.15 6.15 3.94
CA ASN A 128 15.04 7.12 3.29
C ASN A 128 15.01 7.12 1.74
N ARG A 129 14.28 6.18 1.11
CA ARG A 129 14.05 6.11 -0.36
C ARG A 129 12.60 5.81 -0.78
N LEU A 130 11.66 5.81 0.16
CA LEU A 130 10.24 5.53 -0.09
C LEU A 130 9.47 6.79 -0.47
N VAL A 131 9.62 7.21 -1.73
CA VAL A 131 8.54 8.01 -2.33
C VAL A 131 7.41 7.03 -2.65
N LEU A 132 6.27 7.12 -1.96
CA LEU A 132 5.10 6.26 -2.24
C LEU A 132 4.30 6.77 -3.43
N LEU A 133 4.15 8.09 -3.55
CA LEU A 133 3.50 8.76 -4.67
C LEU A 133 4.52 9.00 -5.80
N ARG A 134 4.99 7.90 -6.43
CA ARG A 134 6.17 7.89 -7.32
C ARG A 134 5.95 8.61 -8.63
N ASN A 135 4.94 8.20 -9.40
CA ASN A 135 4.57 8.81 -10.66
C ASN A 135 3.18 8.33 -11.01
N SER A 136 2.28 9.28 -11.18
CA SER A 136 1.14 9.06 -12.03
C SER A 136 1.31 9.95 -13.25
N GLU A 137 1.34 9.37 -14.45
CA GLU A 137 1.16 10.16 -15.68
C GLU A 137 -0.16 10.91 -15.51
N GLU A 138 -0.03 12.21 -15.27
CA GLU A 138 -1.05 13.21 -14.98
C GLU A 138 -2.33 12.62 -14.36
N ILE A 139 -2.42 12.71 -13.04
CA ILE A 139 -3.72 12.54 -12.39
C ILE A 139 -4.07 13.90 -11.80
N PHE A 140 -5.34 14.25 -12.05
CA PHE A 140 -6.13 15.40 -11.63
C PHE A 140 -5.95 16.68 -12.45
#